data_AF-A0A933IX95-F1
#
_entry.id   AF-A0A933IX95-F1
#
_cell.length_a   1.000
_cell.length_b   1.000
_cell.length_c   1.000
_cell.angle_alpha   90.00
_cell.angle_beta   90.00
_cell.angle_gamma   90.00
#
_symmetry.space_group_name_H-M   'P 1'
#
loop_
_entity.id
_entity.type
_entity.pdbx_description
1 polymer ?
#
loop_
_entity_poly.entity_id
_entity_poly.type
_entity_poly.pdbx_seq_one_letter_code
_entity_poly.pdbx_strand_id
1 'polypeptide(L)'
;TVASVVVFNIVRMNARDAVRVGNIATITRALAVYLNDSTTGYPASTGECLNAASGVGAELKAAQVLLTVPTDPLWPAVLPSSVSGGAAVSPSQNFCFYYFSGFNNQYKISFFLESSSKSGNAGINTTIIAP
;
A
#
# COMPACT_ATOMS: atom_id res chain seq x y z
N THR A 1 -31.68 15.96 7.35
CA THR A 1 -30.75 15.17 8.19
C THR A 1 -30.12 13.99 7.43
N VAL A 2 -30.86 13.22 6.63
CA VAL A 2 -30.29 12.12 5.81
C VAL A 2 -29.21 12.60 4.83
N ALA A 3 -29.44 13.73 4.15
CA ALA A 3 -28.47 14.31 3.21
C ALA A 3 -27.14 14.71 3.88
N SER A 4 -27.15 15.24 5.11
CA SER A 4 -25.90 15.62 5.80
C SER A 4 -25.10 14.41 6.25
N VAL A 5 -25.76 13.30 6.61
CA VAL A 5 -25.12 12.03 6.96
C VAL A 5 -24.45 11.40 5.74
N VAL A 6 -25.12 11.42 4.59
CA VAL A 6 -24.55 10.91 3.32
C VAL A 6 -23.33 11.73 2.89
N VAL A 7 -23.42 13.06 2.91
CA VAL A 7 -22.30 13.95 2.57
C VAL A 7 -21.10 13.74 3.50
N PHE A 8 -21.35 13.60 4.80
CA PHE A 8 -20.29 13.38 5.79
C PHE A 8 -19.56 12.04 5.61
N ASN A 9 -20.29 10.98 5.22
CA ASN A 9 -19.69 9.68 4.91
C ASN A 9 -18.80 9.76 3.66
N ILE A 10 -19.22 10.49 2.62
CA ILE A 10 -18.42 10.69 1.41
C ILE A 10 -17.13 11.46 1.72
N VAL A 11 -17.20 12.53 2.52
CA VAL A 11 -16.01 13.31 2.91
C VAL A 11 -15.01 12.45 3.69
N ARG A 12 -15.49 11.59 4.60
CA ARG A 12 -14.64 10.65 5.34
C ARG A 12 -13.97 9.63 4.43
N MET A 13 -14.70 9.05 3.48
CA MET A 13 -14.14 8.12 2.49
C MET A 13 -13.05 8.80 1.65
N ASN A 14 -13.34 9.98 1.10
CA ASN A 14 -12.37 10.77 0.33
C ASN A 14 -11.12 11.12 1.13
N ALA A 15 -11.27 11.50 2.41
CA ALA A 15 -10.15 11.81 3.27
C ALA A 15 -9.25 10.59 3.51
N ARG A 16 -9.85 9.41 3.76
CA ARG A 16 -9.09 8.16 3.91
C ARG A 16 -8.39 7.74 2.62
N ASP A 17 -9.09 7.83 1.50
CA ASP A 17 -8.52 7.53 0.18
C ASP A 17 -7.33 8.45 -0.13
N ALA A 18 -7.42 9.75 0.21
CA ALA A 18 -6.31 10.68 0.08
C ALA A 18 -5.11 10.30 0.97
N VAL A 19 -5.35 9.88 2.22
CA VAL A 19 -4.29 9.39 3.11
C VAL A 19 -3.64 8.13 2.54
N ARG A 20 -4.42 7.18 2.01
CA ARG A 20 -3.87 5.96 1.37
C ARG A 20 -2.95 6.30 0.21
N VAL A 21 -3.37 7.19 -0.69
CA VAL A 21 -2.52 7.62 -1.82
C VAL A 21 -1.25 8.31 -1.34
N GLY A 22 -1.33 9.18 -0.33
CA GLY A 22 -0.14 9.81 0.27
C GLY A 22 0.82 8.81 0.92
N ASN A 23 0.27 7.81 1.61
CA ASN A 23 1.04 6.73 2.22
C ASN A 23 1.74 5.88 1.16
N ILE A 24 1.04 5.49 0.09
CA ILE A 24 1.62 4.74 -1.03
C ILE A 24 2.73 5.55 -1.70
N ALA A 25 2.53 6.84 -1.96
CA ALA A 25 3.58 7.70 -2.52
C ALA A 25 4.82 7.77 -1.60
N THR A 26 4.61 7.80 -0.29
CA THR A 26 5.70 7.77 0.70
C THR A 26 6.46 6.45 0.65
N ILE A 27 5.76 5.32 0.64
CA ILE A 27 6.37 3.98 0.54
C ILE A 27 7.13 3.82 -0.77
N THR A 28 6.55 4.24 -1.90
CA THR A 28 7.18 4.20 -3.22
C THR A 28 8.49 4.98 -3.26
N ARG A 29 8.53 6.18 -2.64
CA ARG A 29 9.76 6.98 -2.54
C ARG A 29 10.80 6.31 -1.64
N ALA A 30 10.38 5.77 -0.51
CA ALA A 30 11.30 5.08 0.40
C ALA A 30 11.92 3.83 -0.25
N LEU A 31 11.14 3.06 -1.03
CA LEU A 31 11.65 1.95 -1.82
C LEU A 31 12.63 2.41 -2.91
N ALA A 32 12.37 3.54 -3.56
CA ALA A 32 13.30 4.09 -4.55
C ALA A 32 14.63 4.51 -3.91
N VAL A 33 14.60 5.11 -2.72
CA VAL A 33 15.82 5.42 -1.95
C VAL A 33 16.52 4.12 -1.53
N TYR A 34 15.78 3.14 -1.02
CA TYR A 34 16.32 1.84 -0.64
C TYR A 34 17.08 1.17 -1.80
N LEU A 35 16.51 1.21 -3.02
CA LEU A 35 17.15 0.65 -4.20
C LEU A 35 18.49 1.33 -4.52
N ASN A 36 18.62 2.63 -4.30
CA ASN A 36 19.86 3.35 -4.55
C ASN A 36 20.98 2.94 -3.58
N ASP A 37 20.61 2.58 -2.34
CA ASP A 37 21.55 2.20 -1.29
C ASP A 37 21.80 0.68 -1.23
N SER A 38 20.91 -0.11 -1.83
CA SER A 38 20.97 -1.57 -1.84
C SER A 38 21.74 -2.12 -3.04
N THR A 39 22.67 -3.04 -2.80
CA THR A 39 23.37 -3.79 -3.86
C THR A 39 22.58 -5.00 -4.34
N THR A 40 21.54 -5.41 -3.61
CA THR A 40 20.76 -6.62 -3.90
C THR A 40 19.45 -6.32 -4.61
N GLY A 41 18.98 -5.06 -4.59
CA GLY A 41 17.71 -4.60 -5.18
C GLY A 41 16.66 -4.25 -4.12
N TYR A 42 15.37 -4.21 -4.51
CA TYR A 42 14.25 -4.01 -3.59
C TYR A 42 14.13 -5.16 -2.57
N PRO A 43 13.57 -4.91 -1.37
CA PRO A 43 13.33 -5.95 -0.37
C PRO A 43 12.52 -7.11 -0.95
N ALA A 44 13.02 -8.33 -0.82
CA ALA A 44 12.36 -9.52 -1.38
C ALA A 44 11.15 -9.92 -0.54
N SER A 45 10.04 -10.26 -1.19
CA SER A 45 8.84 -10.73 -0.50
C SER A 45 7.96 -11.57 -1.40
N THR A 46 7.52 -12.73 -0.89
CA THR A 46 6.52 -13.58 -1.54
C THR A 46 5.10 -13.06 -1.37
N GLY A 47 4.94 -11.90 -0.70
CA GLY A 47 3.65 -11.25 -0.50
C GLY A 47 3.32 -11.08 0.97
N GLU A 48 3.24 -9.83 1.45
CA GLU A 48 2.93 -9.55 2.85
C GLU A 48 2.28 -8.19 3.07
N CYS A 49 1.67 -8.01 4.23
CA CYS A 49 1.28 -6.70 4.71
C CYS A 49 2.50 -5.93 5.19
N LEU A 50 2.66 -4.68 4.74
CA LEU A 50 3.68 -3.81 5.30
C LEU A 50 3.45 -3.59 6.79
N ASN A 51 4.46 -3.93 7.58
CA ASN A 51 4.43 -3.86 9.04
C ASN A 51 5.75 -3.29 9.56
N ALA A 52 5.69 -2.40 10.55
CA ALA A 52 6.88 -1.82 11.19
C ALA A 52 7.70 -2.81 12.04
N ALA A 53 7.13 -3.95 12.42
CA ALA A 53 7.73 -4.92 13.33
C ALA A 53 8.42 -6.10 12.62
N SER A 54 8.08 -6.38 11.36
CA SER A 54 8.61 -7.53 10.62
C SER A 54 8.62 -7.29 9.10
N GLY A 55 9.34 -8.16 8.38
CA GLY A 55 9.33 -8.21 6.92
C GLY A 55 9.85 -6.92 6.27
N VAL A 56 9.33 -6.62 5.08
CA VAL A 56 9.76 -5.46 4.27
C VAL A 56 9.65 -4.14 5.03
N GLY A 57 8.59 -3.94 5.83
CA GLY A 57 8.43 -2.69 6.57
C GLY A 57 9.48 -2.49 7.66
N ALA A 58 9.90 -3.57 8.34
CA ALA A 58 11.01 -3.52 9.31
C ALA A 58 12.35 -3.29 8.60
N GLU A 59 12.56 -3.90 7.44
CA GLU A 59 13.77 -3.72 6.62
C GLU A 59 13.92 -2.26 6.15
N LEU A 60 12.85 -1.65 5.63
CA LEU A 60 12.84 -0.22 5.25
C LEU A 60 13.12 0.72 6.43
N LYS A 61 12.67 0.35 7.64
CA LYS A 61 13.02 1.10 8.86
C LYS A 61 14.48 0.92 9.26
N ALA A 62 15.00 -0.31 9.18
CA ALA A 62 16.39 -0.62 9.53
C ALA A 62 17.37 0.10 8.59
N ALA A 63 17.02 0.23 7.30
CA ALA A 63 17.75 1.03 6.33
C ALA A 63 17.56 2.54 6.48
N GLN A 64 16.76 3.00 7.46
CA GLN A 64 16.48 4.42 7.74
C GLN A 64 15.86 5.22 6.58
N VAL A 65 15.38 4.55 5.53
CA VAL A 65 14.65 5.19 4.42
C VAL A 65 13.20 5.53 4.78
N LEU A 66 12.71 4.95 5.89
CA LEU A 66 11.38 5.16 6.43
C LEU A 66 11.45 5.26 7.95
N LEU A 67 10.99 6.38 8.53
CA LEU A 67 10.94 6.55 9.98
C LEU A 67 9.81 5.73 10.62
N THR A 68 8.65 5.74 9.96
CA THR A 68 7.43 5.04 10.40
C THR A 68 6.77 4.38 9.22
N VAL A 69 6.54 3.07 9.27
CA VAL A 69 5.82 2.36 8.20
C VAL A 69 4.37 2.83 8.19
N PRO A 70 3.89 3.43 7.08
CA PRO A 70 2.50 3.84 6.98
C PRO A 70 1.57 2.64 7.06
N THR A 71 0.49 2.78 7.81
CA THR A 71 -0.57 1.77 7.92
C THR A 71 -1.86 2.30 7.30
N ASP A 72 -2.75 1.40 6.89
CA ASP A 72 -4.08 1.81 6.48
C ASP A 72 -4.84 2.39 7.69
N PRO A 73 -5.47 3.57 7.58
CA PRO A 73 -6.18 4.22 8.69
C PRO A 73 -7.34 3.40 9.27
N LEU A 74 -7.90 2.47 8.51
CA LEU A 74 -9.02 1.63 8.97
C LEU A 74 -8.62 0.18 9.23
N TRP A 75 -7.51 -0.31 8.67
CA TRP A 75 -7.30 -1.75 8.59
C TRP A 75 -5.84 -2.19 8.72
N PRO A 76 -5.40 -2.63 9.90
CA PRO A 76 -4.17 -3.38 10.00
C PRO A 76 -4.43 -4.90 10.14
N ALA A 77 -3.67 -5.66 9.34
CA ALA A 77 -3.34 -7.09 9.42
C ALA A 77 -4.11 -8.11 8.56
N VAL A 78 -5.10 -7.73 7.76
CA VAL A 78 -5.73 -8.70 6.83
C VAL A 78 -4.97 -8.74 5.52
N LEU A 79 -4.34 -9.89 5.24
CA LEU A 79 -3.79 -10.19 3.92
C LEU A 79 -4.93 -10.35 2.90
N PRO A 80 -4.76 -9.90 1.65
CA PRO A 80 -5.76 -10.12 0.62
C PRO A 80 -6.00 -11.63 0.40
N SER A 81 -7.28 -12.02 0.36
CA SER A 81 -7.70 -13.42 0.20
C SER A 81 -7.54 -13.95 -1.23
N SER A 82 -7.40 -13.06 -2.22
CA SER A 82 -7.19 -13.41 -3.62
C SER A 82 -6.04 -12.60 -4.19
N VAL A 83 -4.94 -13.29 -4.53
CA VAL A 83 -3.73 -12.70 -5.11
C VAL A 83 -3.41 -13.43 -6.41
N SER A 84 -3.08 -12.68 -7.46
CA SER A 84 -2.60 -13.21 -8.74
C SER A 84 -1.37 -12.45 -9.20
N GLY A 85 -0.30 -13.16 -9.55
CA GLY A 85 0.96 -12.57 -9.99
C GLY A 85 1.57 -11.59 -8.98
N GLY A 86 1.36 -11.80 -7.67
CA GLY A 86 1.87 -10.93 -6.60
C GLY A 86 1.07 -9.63 -6.39
N ALA A 87 -0.12 -9.50 -6.96
CA ALA A 87 -1.02 -8.37 -6.70
C ALA A 87 -2.37 -8.86 -6.17
N ALA A 88 -2.99 -8.08 -5.28
CA ALA A 88 -4.36 -8.35 -4.86
C ALA A 88 -5.30 -8.23 -6.08
N VAL A 89 -6.28 -9.11 -6.18
CA VAL A 89 -7.28 -9.11 -7.27
C VAL A 89 -8.70 -9.22 -6.71
N SER A 90 -9.65 -8.69 -7.48
CA SER A 90 -11.08 -8.75 -7.13
C SER A 90 -11.51 -10.22 -6.92
N PRO A 91 -12.34 -10.52 -5.90
CA PRO A 91 -13.06 -9.59 -5.03
C PRO A 91 -12.34 -9.21 -3.73
N SER A 92 -10.99 -9.29 -3.65
CA SER A 92 -10.25 -8.86 -2.44
C SER A 92 -10.56 -7.41 -2.10
N GLN A 93 -11.29 -7.19 -1.01
CA GLN A 93 -11.63 -5.87 -0.51
C GLN A 93 -11.00 -5.70 0.87
N ASN A 94 -10.73 -4.45 1.27
CA ASN A 94 -10.37 -4.08 2.64
C ASN A 94 -9.19 -4.86 3.24
N PHE A 95 -8.00 -4.69 2.65
CA PHE A 95 -6.75 -5.32 3.10
C PHE A 95 -5.70 -4.25 3.41
N CYS A 96 -4.60 -4.67 4.04
CA CYS A 96 -3.44 -3.83 4.34
C CYS A 96 -2.76 -3.29 3.07
N PHE A 97 -1.75 -2.42 3.20
CA PHE A 97 -0.84 -2.17 2.09
C PHE A 97 -0.03 -3.44 1.81
N TYR A 98 -0.42 -4.16 0.75
CA TYR A 98 0.11 -5.47 0.41
C TYR A 98 1.28 -5.32 -0.55
N TYR A 99 2.48 -5.69 -0.11
CA TYR A 99 3.71 -5.62 -0.86
C TYR A 99 4.10 -6.99 -1.41
N PHE A 100 4.66 -7.00 -2.62
CA PHE A 100 5.24 -8.18 -3.24
C PHE A 100 6.46 -7.77 -4.07
N SER A 101 7.51 -8.58 -4.01
CA SER A 101 8.71 -8.44 -4.83
C SER A 101 9.27 -9.84 -5.11
N GLY A 102 8.87 -10.40 -6.25
CA GLY A 102 9.34 -11.71 -6.72
C GLY A 102 10.68 -11.65 -7.46
N PHE A 103 11.10 -10.46 -7.87
CA PHE A 103 12.40 -10.20 -8.49
C PHE A 103 12.98 -8.94 -7.87
N ASN A 104 14.29 -8.91 -7.62
CA ASN A 104 14.90 -7.82 -6.87
C ASN A 104 14.87 -6.44 -7.58
N ASN A 105 14.44 -6.38 -8.85
CA ASN A 105 14.33 -5.14 -9.61
C ASN A 105 12.90 -4.64 -9.76
N GLN A 106 11.88 -5.37 -9.30
CA GLN A 106 10.48 -4.95 -9.45
C GLN A 106 9.70 -5.18 -8.16
N TYR A 107 8.78 -4.28 -7.86
CA TYR A 107 7.84 -4.49 -6.76
C TYR A 107 6.43 -4.09 -7.15
N LYS A 108 5.48 -4.63 -6.39
CA LYS A 108 4.06 -4.29 -6.45
C LYS A 108 3.58 -3.90 -5.07
N ILE A 109 2.79 -2.84 -4.99
CA ILE A 109 2.02 -2.50 -3.79
C ILE A 109 0.56 -2.41 -4.17
N SER A 110 -0.27 -3.24 -3.53
CA SER A 110 -1.72 -3.19 -3.67
C SER A 110 -2.37 -2.49 -2.48
N PHE A 111 -3.41 -1.71 -2.74
CA PHE A 111 -4.22 -1.01 -1.74
C PHE A 111 -5.66 -0.86 -2.24
N PHE A 112 -6.59 -0.52 -1.34
CA PHE A 112 -8.01 -0.38 -1.68
C PHE A 112 -8.47 1.06 -1.52
N LEU A 113 -9.17 1.60 -2.53
CA LEU A 113 -9.85 2.89 -2.44
C LEU A 113 -11.36 2.66 -2.29
N GLU A 114 -11.97 3.35 -1.33
CA GLU A 114 -13.39 3.20 -1.02
C GLU A 114 -14.29 3.90 -2.05
N SER A 115 -13.77 4.94 -2.72
CA SER A 115 -14.53 5.79 -3.62
C SER A 115 -13.76 6.16 -4.88
N SER A 116 -14.49 6.36 -5.99
CA SER A 116 -13.94 6.99 -7.18
C SER A 116 -13.87 8.50 -6.96
N SER A 117 -12.66 9.03 -6.92
CA SER A 117 -12.39 10.43 -6.59
C SER A 117 -11.13 10.93 -7.31
N LYS A 118 -10.63 12.12 -6.94
CA LYS A 118 -9.33 12.60 -7.43
C LYS A 118 -8.16 11.70 -7.03
N SER A 119 -8.34 10.87 -6.00
CA SER A 119 -7.33 9.93 -5.52
C SER A 119 -7.22 8.67 -6.39
N GLY A 120 -8.18 8.42 -7.28
CA GLY A 120 -8.23 7.23 -8.13
C GLY A 120 -9.63 6.62 -8.20
N ASN A 121 -9.72 5.46 -8.85
CA ASN A 121 -10.96 4.69 -8.94
C ASN A 121 -11.17 3.86 -7.68
N ALA A 122 -12.43 3.72 -7.26
CA ALA A 122 -12.81 2.78 -6.21
C ALA A 122 -12.35 1.36 -6.55
N GLY A 123 -12.02 0.58 -5.53
CA GLY A 123 -11.58 -0.80 -5.66
C GLY A 123 -10.08 -0.98 -5.45
N ILE A 124 -9.59 -2.12 -5.93
CA ILE A 124 -8.18 -2.48 -5.80
C ILE A 124 -7.36 -1.63 -6.77
N ASN A 125 -6.33 -1.00 -6.23
CA ASN A 125 -5.31 -0.29 -6.98
C ASN A 125 -3.97 -0.95 -6.71
N THR A 126 -3.15 -1.10 -7.76
CA THR A 126 -1.80 -1.66 -7.64
C THR A 126 -0.81 -0.75 -8.32
N THR A 127 0.17 -0.27 -7.55
CA THR A 127 1.36 0.39 -8.09
C THR A 127 2.35 -0.69 -8.50
N ILE A 128 2.80 -0.65 -9.75
CA ILE A 128 3.85 -1.53 -10.27
C ILE A 128 5.03 -0.64 -10.66
N ILE A 129 6.20 -0.93 -10.10
CA ILE A 129 7.45 -0.32 -10.55
C ILE A 129 8.36 -1.44 -11.05
N ALA A 130 8.75 -1.32 -12.31
CA ALA A 130 9.77 -2.11 -12.97
C ALA A 130 10.89 -1.16 -13.43
N PRO A 131 12.13 -1.65 -13.65
CA PRO A 131 13.21 -0.81 -14.15
C PRO A 131 12.92 -0.28 -15.55
#